data_AF-A0A1A9W9Y1-F1
#
_entry.id   AF-A0A1A9W9Y1-F1
#
_cell.length_a   1.000
_cell.length_b   1.000
_cell.length_c   1.000
_cell.angle_alpha   90.00
_cell.angle_beta   90.00
_cell.angle_gamma   90.00
#
_symmetry.space_group_name_H-M   'P 1'
#
loop_
_entity.id
_entity.type
_entity.pdbx_description
1 polymer ?
#
loop_
_entity_poly.entity_id
_entity_poly.type
_entity_poly.pdbx_seq_one_letter_code
_entity_poly.pdbx_strand_id
1 'polypeptide(L)'
;MIDLNNNQRLLKLEIQKSKTTSASIKALLRNMLPAHVVDVYLKHRVSHEPYYEHHRCVAVMFATVIPNEALTMDLGLMNDIICHFDEILNVYKGSMKIEKIKIVNGTYMAACGLSSEPSAHDSIFLPGKKGLIEMRSTRILRRIEDVDVYNFGPRRTKISTRLSEDSESSPSWVSGQSDIQLDDKKQAVVHRMACFALELLKTVQILNAKLKEQRALTEPPLSLRVGISSGEVAAGIVGYSTSHYDIWGNAVNMASRMDTTGLPNCIQICEETAEILRTFDIECVYRGMTYIKSLGELPTYFIEIDQDLNFVYNYEESQT
;
A
#
# COMPACT_ATOMS: atom_id res chain seq x y z
N MET A 1 -25.46 50.08 -22.53
CA MET A 1 -26.19 49.01 -21.79
C MET A 1 -25.95 47.62 -22.41
N ILE A 2 -25.84 47.50 -23.74
CA ILE A 2 -25.61 46.23 -24.47
C ILE A 2 -24.20 45.65 -24.20
N ASP A 3 -23.16 46.48 -24.17
CA ASP A 3 -21.77 46.02 -23.96
C ASP A 3 -21.51 45.49 -22.54
N LEU A 4 -22.16 46.05 -21.53
CA LEU A 4 -22.05 45.55 -20.15
C LEU A 4 -22.65 44.14 -20.03
N ASN A 5 -23.77 43.89 -20.72
CA ASN A 5 -24.42 42.58 -20.73
C ASN A 5 -23.59 41.53 -21.49
N ASN A 6 -22.93 41.94 -22.59
CA ASN A 6 -22.00 41.10 -23.33
C ASN A 6 -20.74 40.78 -22.51
N ASN A 7 -20.14 41.76 -21.83
CA ASN A 7 -18.99 41.53 -20.95
C ASN A 7 -19.34 40.63 -19.75
N GLN A 8 -20.52 40.81 -19.15
CA GLN A 8 -21.02 39.91 -18.10
C GLN A 8 -21.23 38.48 -18.61
N ARG A 9 -21.70 38.32 -19.85
CA ARG A 9 -21.87 37.01 -20.47
C ARG A 9 -20.51 36.35 -20.80
N LEU A 10 -19.55 37.12 -21.30
CA LEU A 10 -18.18 36.66 -21.55
C LEU A 10 -17.49 36.24 -20.26
N LEU A 11 -17.58 37.04 -19.19
CA LEU A 11 -17.05 36.69 -17.87
C LEU A 11 -17.68 35.40 -17.33
N LYS A 12 -19.00 35.23 -17.47
CA LYS A 12 -19.68 33.99 -17.08
C LYS A 12 -19.17 32.78 -17.87
N LEU A 13 -18.95 32.92 -19.17
CA LEU A 13 -18.39 31.88 -20.03
C LEU A 13 -16.94 31.55 -19.65
N GLU A 14 -16.11 32.57 -19.37
CA GLU A 14 -14.72 32.41 -18.93
C GLU A 14 -14.64 31.68 -17.58
N ILE A 15 -15.49 32.08 -16.63
CA ILE A 15 -15.61 31.42 -15.32
C ILE A 15 -16.10 29.98 -15.49
N GLN A 16 -17.08 29.73 -16.35
CA GLN A 16 -17.58 28.39 -16.60
C GLN A 16 -16.51 27.51 -17.26
N LYS A 17 -15.75 28.05 -18.22
CA LYS A 17 -14.62 27.37 -18.86
C LYS A 17 -13.49 27.09 -17.87
N SER A 18 -13.15 28.04 -16.99
CA SER A 18 -12.18 27.85 -15.92
C SER A 18 -12.63 26.76 -14.94
N LYS A 19 -13.91 26.75 -14.56
CA LYS A 19 -14.52 25.70 -13.71
C LYS A 19 -14.48 24.33 -14.37
N THR A 20 -14.83 24.21 -15.65
CA THR A 20 -14.78 22.93 -16.36
C THR A 20 -13.35 22.44 -16.53
N THR A 21 -12.40 23.30 -16.91
CA THR A 21 -10.99 22.95 -16.98
C THR A 21 -10.44 22.51 -15.62
N SER A 22 -10.78 23.21 -14.53
CA SER A 22 -10.38 22.85 -13.18
C SER A 22 -10.97 21.51 -12.73
N ALA A 23 -12.25 21.25 -13.03
CA ALA A 23 -12.89 19.98 -12.77
C ALA A 23 -12.22 18.82 -13.54
N SER A 24 -11.90 19.03 -14.83
CA SER A 24 -11.18 18.05 -15.64
C SER A 24 -9.77 17.77 -15.12
N ILE A 25 -9.01 18.81 -14.72
CA ILE A 25 -7.68 18.64 -14.10
C ILE A 25 -7.80 17.85 -12.79
N LYS A 26 -8.76 18.18 -11.94
CA LYS A 26 -8.97 17.46 -10.67
C LYS A 26 -9.37 16.00 -10.90
N ALA A 27 -10.16 15.72 -11.93
CA ALA A 27 -10.48 14.35 -12.33
C ALA A 27 -9.25 13.57 -12.81
N LEU A 28 -8.41 14.18 -13.66
CA LEU A 28 -7.16 13.57 -14.12
C LEU A 28 -6.19 13.30 -12.96
N LEU A 29 -6.07 14.25 -12.03
CA LEU A 29 -5.21 14.07 -10.85
C LEU A 29 -5.71 12.95 -9.94
N ARG A 30 -7.02 12.77 -9.80
CA ARG A 30 -7.60 11.63 -9.06
C ARG A 30 -7.34 10.27 -9.72
N ASN A 31 -7.04 10.25 -11.02
CA ASN A 31 -6.61 9.02 -11.70
C ASN A 31 -5.13 8.71 -11.46
N MET A 32 -4.31 9.72 -11.17
CA MET A 32 -2.86 9.59 -10.97
C MET A 32 -2.44 9.54 -9.50
N LEU A 33 -3.24 10.14 -8.61
CA LEU A 33 -2.92 10.35 -7.21
C LEU A 33 -4.12 9.95 -6.32
N PRO A 34 -3.85 9.47 -5.08
CA PRO A 34 -4.89 9.23 -4.08
C PRO A 34 -5.80 10.44 -3.84
N ALA A 35 -7.07 10.20 -3.55
CA ALA A 35 -8.08 11.25 -3.45
C ALA A 35 -7.77 12.30 -2.36
N HIS A 36 -7.18 11.88 -1.24
CA HIS A 36 -6.77 12.75 -0.14
C HIS A 36 -5.53 13.61 -0.50
N VAL A 37 -4.64 13.07 -1.34
CA VAL A 37 -3.41 13.75 -1.81
C VAL A 37 -3.74 14.87 -2.80
N VAL A 38 -4.75 14.71 -3.66
CA VAL A 38 -5.04 15.66 -4.77
C VAL A 38 -5.30 17.08 -4.27
N ASP A 39 -6.09 17.24 -3.20
CA ASP A 39 -6.45 18.56 -2.68
C ASP A 39 -5.26 19.22 -1.94
N VAL A 40 -4.40 18.43 -1.32
CA VAL A 40 -3.17 18.91 -0.69
C VAL A 40 -2.15 19.29 -1.78
N TYR A 41 -1.98 18.45 -2.80
CA TYR A 41 -1.07 18.67 -3.91
C TYR A 41 -1.39 19.92 -4.72
N LEU A 42 -2.67 20.17 -5.02
CA LEU A 42 -3.09 21.39 -5.72
C LEU A 42 -2.76 22.66 -4.92
N LYS A 43 -2.83 22.61 -3.58
CA LYS A 43 -2.42 23.73 -2.71
C LYS A 43 -0.89 23.87 -2.66
N HIS A 44 -0.17 22.77 -2.50
CA HIS A 44 1.30 22.76 -2.35
C HIS A 44 2.04 23.02 -3.66
N ARG A 45 1.44 22.74 -4.82
CA ARG A 45 1.99 23.14 -6.12
C ARG A 45 2.19 24.64 -6.25
N VAL A 46 1.39 25.45 -5.55
CA VAL A 46 1.54 26.90 -5.52
C VAL A 46 2.68 27.31 -4.58
N SER A 47 3.01 26.51 -3.55
CA SER A 47 4.10 26.78 -2.58
C SER A 47 5.44 26.12 -2.93
N HIS A 48 5.52 25.27 -3.97
CA HIS A 48 6.70 24.48 -4.34
C HIS A 48 7.21 23.54 -3.22
N GLU A 49 6.36 23.15 -2.28
CA GLU A 49 6.74 22.28 -1.17
C GLU A 49 6.56 20.79 -1.53
N PRO A 50 7.52 19.92 -1.17
CA PRO A 50 7.38 18.48 -1.41
C PRO A 50 6.29 17.88 -0.51
N TYR A 51 5.46 17.00 -1.07
CA TYR A 51 4.47 16.24 -0.32
C TYR A 51 5.05 14.93 0.20
N TYR A 52 5.02 14.75 1.51
CA TYR A 52 5.36 13.50 2.18
C TYR A 52 4.44 13.29 3.39
N GLU A 53 4.03 12.04 3.62
CA GLU A 53 3.20 11.62 4.76
C GLU A 53 3.77 10.34 5.37
N HIS A 54 3.56 10.17 6.67
CA HIS A 54 3.95 8.97 7.38
C HIS A 54 2.70 8.26 7.89
N HIS A 55 2.54 6.99 7.52
CA HIS A 55 1.42 6.16 7.91
C HIS A 55 1.92 5.02 8.80
N ARG A 56 1.42 4.96 10.03
CA ARG A 56 1.84 3.95 11.03
C ARG A 56 1.31 2.55 10.73
N CYS A 57 0.26 2.46 9.94
CA CYS A 57 -0.55 1.26 9.81
C CYS A 57 -1.01 1.09 8.36
N VAL A 58 -0.20 0.36 7.58
CA VAL A 58 -0.48 0.07 6.18
C VAL A 58 -0.24 -1.40 5.89
N ALA A 59 -1.17 -2.02 5.17
CA ALA A 59 -0.97 -3.33 4.57
C ALA A 59 -0.60 -3.14 3.09
N VAL A 60 0.48 -3.78 2.64
CA VAL A 60 1.01 -3.69 1.27
C VAL A 60 0.97 -5.07 0.64
N MET A 61 0.54 -5.13 -0.61
CA MET A 61 0.46 -6.35 -1.40
C MET A 61 1.19 -6.20 -2.73
N PHE A 62 1.91 -7.26 -3.10
CA PHE A 62 2.46 -7.49 -4.43
C PHE A 62 1.81 -8.75 -4.99
N ALA A 63 1.16 -8.65 -6.15
CA ALA A 63 0.51 -9.79 -6.81
C ALA A 63 1.07 -9.94 -8.23
N THR A 64 1.87 -10.98 -8.46
CA THR A 64 2.53 -11.23 -9.75
C THR A 64 1.82 -12.32 -10.53
N VAL A 65 1.39 -11.97 -11.75
CA VAL A 65 0.80 -12.92 -12.70
C VAL A 65 1.92 -13.68 -13.40
N ILE A 66 1.87 -15.00 -13.34
CA ILE A 66 2.87 -15.90 -13.91
C ILE A 66 2.19 -16.73 -15.01
N PRO A 67 2.57 -16.55 -16.30
CA PRO A 67 2.10 -17.42 -17.36
C PRO A 67 2.80 -18.77 -17.31
N ASN A 68 2.11 -19.83 -17.74
CA ASN A 68 2.74 -21.11 -18.02
C ASN A 68 3.46 -21.09 -19.38
N GLU A 69 4.23 -22.15 -19.68
CA GLU A 69 5.00 -22.25 -20.92
C GLU A 69 4.12 -22.27 -22.19
N ALA A 70 2.86 -22.69 -22.07
CA ALA A 70 1.91 -22.76 -23.18
C ALA A 70 1.30 -21.38 -23.54
N LEU A 71 1.51 -20.36 -22.70
CA LEU A 71 0.92 -19.03 -22.87
C LEU A 71 2.00 -17.95 -22.99
N THR A 72 2.06 -17.29 -24.14
CA THR A 72 2.82 -16.03 -24.26
C THR A 72 2.00 -14.88 -23.68
N MET A 73 2.57 -14.19 -22.69
CA MET A 73 1.95 -12.99 -22.09
C MET A 73 2.13 -11.80 -23.04
N ASP A 74 1.07 -11.42 -23.74
CA ASP A 74 1.03 -10.20 -24.55
C ASP A 74 0.43 -9.02 -23.79
N LEU A 75 0.56 -7.82 -24.36
CA LEU A 75 0.08 -6.60 -23.71
C LEU A 75 -1.46 -6.55 -23.62
N GLY A 76 -2.16 -7.20 -24.54
CA GLY A 76 -3.62 -7.29 -24.54
C GLY A 76 -4.14 -8.09 -23.36
N LEU A 77 -3.61 -9.30 -23.17
CA LEU A 77 -3.98 -10.15 -22.05
C LEU A 77 -3.60 -9.53 -20.70
N MET A 78 -2.43 -8.89 -20.61
CA MET A 78 -2.07 -8.14 -19.40
C MET A 78 -3.09 -7.04 -19.10
N ASN A 79 -3.46 -6.23 -20.10
CA ASN A 79 -4.46 -5.18 -19.92
C ASN A 79 -5.80 -5.76 -19.43
N ASP A 80 -6.25 -6.86 -20.02
CA ASP A 80 -7.51 -7.50 -19.65
C ASP A 80 -7.48 -7.98 -18.19
N ILE A 81 -6.40 -8.63 -17.76
CA ILE A 81 -6.23 -9.07 -16.36
C ILE A 81 -6.28 -7.86 -15.42
N ILE A 82 -5.55 -6.79 -15.76
CA ILE A 82 -5.50 -5.55 -14.97
C ILE A 82 -6.89 -4.91 -14.88
N CYS A 83 -7.66 -4.89 -15.96
CA CYS A 83 -9.03 -4.38 -15.96
C CYS A 83 -9.91 -5.15 -14.97
N HIS A 84 -9.83 -6.48 -14.95
CA HIS A 84 -10.59 -7.29 -13.98
C HIS A 84 -10.13 -7.02 -12.53
N PHE A 85 -8.82 -6.82 -12.29
CA PHE A 85 -8.33 -6.45 -10.95
C PHE A 85 -8.82 -5.06 -10.52
N ASP A 86 -8.84 -4.09 -11.44
CA ASP A 86 -9.36 -2.75 -11.19
C ASP A 86 -10.88 -2.74 -10.95
N GLU A 87 -11.62 -3.69 -11.54
CA GLU A 87 -13.04 -3.88 -11.22
C GLU A 87 -13.25 -4.30 -9.76
N ILE A 88 -12.46 -5.25 -9.26
CA ILE A 88 -12.49 -5.65 -7.84
C ILE A 88 -12.14 -4.45 -6.96
N LEU A 89 -11.13 -3.65 -7.33
CA LEU A 89 -10.72 -2.46 -6.59
C LEU A 89 -11.89 -1.48 -6.37
N ASN A 90 -12.89 -1.45 -7.26
CA ASN A 90 -14.08 -0.60 -7.10
C ASN A 90 -14.95 -0.98 -5.89
N VAL A 91 -14.95 -2.26 -5.49
CA VAL A 91 -15.64 -2.75 -4.29
C VAL A 91 -14.96 -2.23 -3.01
N TYR A 92 -13.66 -1.95 -3.08
CA TYR A 92 -12.82 -1.52 -1.95
C TYR A 92 -12.62 0.00 -1.87
N LYS A 93 -13.60 0.80 -2.32
CA LYS A 93 -13.55 2.28 -2.28
C LYS A 93 -14.07 2.93 -0.98
N GLY A 94 -14.70 2.16 -0.10
CA GLY A 94 -15.35 2.64 1.14
C GLY A 94 -14.38 2.87 2.32
N SER A 95 -14.84 2.57 3.54
CA SER A 95 -13.98 2.57 4.72
C SER A 95 -12.85 1.56 4.54
N MET A 96 -11.62 1.98 4.87
CA MET A 96 -10.37 1.26 4.59
C MET A 96 -10.17 0.96 3.11
N LYS A 97 -10.10 2.04 2.32
CA LYS A 97 -9.87 1.97 0.89
C LYS A 97 -8.56 1.24 0.56
N ILE A 98 -8.61 0.41 -0.48
CA ILE A 98 -7.42 -0.13 -1.14
C ILE A 98 -7.05 0.78 -2.31
N GLU A 99 -5.78 1.14 -2.40
CA GLU A 99 -5.24 1.99 -3.45
C GLU A 99 -4.24 1.20 -4.28
N LYS A 100 -4.48 1.13 -5.59
CA LYS A 100 -3.45 0.69 -6.54
C LYS A 100 -2.32 1.70 -6.56
N ILE A 101 -1.10 1.24 -6.33
CA ILE A 101 0.11 2.09 -6.37
C ILE A 101 0.65 2.13 -7.79
N LYS A 102 0.98 0.95 -8.34
CA LYS A 102 1.56 0.81 -9.68
C LYS A 102 1.48 -0.63 -10.17
N ILE A 103 1.74 -0.79 -11.46
CA ILE A 103 1.88 -2.09 -12.11
C ILE A 103 3.27 -2.12 -12.74
N VAL A 104 4.07 -3.12 -12.41
CA VAL A 104 5.45 -3.24 -12.89
C VAL A 104 5.70 -4.70 -13.27
N ASN A 105 6.07 -4.95 -14.52
CA ASN A 105 6.45 -6.29 -15.02
C ASN A 105 5.41 -7.40 -14.72
N GLY A 106 4.11 -7.11 -14.86
CA GLY A 106 3.06 -8.08 -14.54
C GLY A 106 2.74 -8.22 -13.05
N THR A 107 3.39 -7.44 -12.20
CA THR A 107 3.11 -7.32 -10.76
C THR A 107 2.18 -6.16 -10.48
N TYR A 108 1.03 -6.45 -9.88
CA TYR A 108 0.06 -5.49 -9.38
C TYR A 108 0.38 -5.14 -7.93
N MET A 109 0.69 -3.86 -7.67
CA MET A 109 1.01 -3.36 -6.34
C MET A 109 -0.15 -2.55 -5.78
N ALA A 110 -0.61 -2.91 -4.58
CA ALA A 110 -1.68 -2.21 -3.88
C ALA A 110 -1.37 -2.03 -2.39
N ALA A 111 -1.97 -1.01 -1.78
CA ALA A 111 -1.84 -0.72 -0.36
C ALA A 111 -3.18 -0.34 0.26
N CYS A 112 -3.38 -0.69 1.52
CA CYS A 112 -4.55 -0.34 2.33
C CYS A 112 -4.11 0.42 3.58
N GLY A 113 -4.87 1.45 3.98
CA GLY A 113 -4.56 2.27 5.16
C GLY A 113 -3.87 3.61 4.85
N LEU A 114 -3.76 3.98 3.57
CA LEU A 114 -3.19 5.27 3.14
C LEU A 114 -4.17 6.44 3.27
N SER A 115 -5.48 6.18 3.35
CA SER A 115 -6.46 7.24 3.58
C SER A 115 -6.38 7.76 5.00
N SER A 116 -5.84 8.97 5.16
CA SER A 116 -6.04 9.78 6.35
C SER A 116 -7.50 10.22 6.40
N GLU A 117 -8.37 9.49 7.11
CA GLU A 117 -9.53 10.15 7.68
C GLU A 117 -8.99 11.24 8.61
N PRO A 118 -9.56 12.46 8.59
CA PRO A 118 -9.11 13.54 9.46
C PRO A 118 -9.55 13.27 10.90
N SER A 119 -8.97 12.26 11.55
CA SER A 119 -8.84 12.24 13.00
C SER A 119 -7.74 13.25 13.34
N ALA A 120 -8.09 14.25 14.12
CA ALA A 120 -7.34 15.49 14.30
C ALA A 120 -5.96 15.37 14.98
N HIS A 121 -5.33 14.18 15.09
CA HIS A 121 -4.14 14.02 15.94
C HIS A 121 -3.02 13.06 15.49
N ASP A 122 -3.09 12.37 14.34
CA ASP A 122 -2.06 11.34 14.02
C ASP A 122 -1.11 11.64 12.84
N SER A 123 -1.21 12.81 12.21
CA SER A 123 -0.13 13.28 11.33
C SER A 123 0.94 13.97 12.19
N ILE A 124 2.02 13.25 12.51
CA ILE A 124 3.24 13.89 12.99
C ILE A 124 3.83 14.68 11.82
N PHE A 125 3.34 15.91 11.67
CA PHE A 125 3.93 16.90 10.80
C PHE A 125 5.29 17.24 11.39
N LEU A 126 6.37 16.74 10.78
CA LEU A 126 7.71 17.21 11.11
C LEU A 126 7.82 18.64 10.56
N PRO A 127 7.89 19.70 11.39
CA PRO A 127 8.14 21.03 10.86
C PRO A 127 9.55 21.04 10.27
N GLY A 128 9.63 20.92 8.95
CA GLY A 128 10.88 20.92 8.21
C GLY A 128 11.62 22.24 8.47
N LYS A 129 12.77 22.16 9.15
CA LYS A 129 13.80 23.18 9.02
C LYS A 129 14.13 23.30 7.53
N LYS A 130 13.99 24.51 7.00
CA LYS A 130 14.29 24.92 5.62
C LYS A 130 15.60 24.28 5.13
N GLY A 131 15.49 23.19 4.36
CA GLY A 131 16.58 22.60 3.60
C GLY A 131 16.37 22.95 2.13
N LEU A 132 16.68 24.18 1.76
CA LEU A 132 16.73 24.61 0.36
C LEU A 132 17.93 23.90 -0.30
N ILE A 133 17.68 22.78 -0.97
CA ILE A 133 18.63 22.30 -1.98
C ILE A 133 18.40 23.15 -3.22
N GLU A 134 19.16 24.24 -3.31
CA GLU A 134 19.21 25.08 -4.50
C GLU A 134 19.78 24.24 -5.65
N MET A 135 18.95 23.99 -6.66
CA MET A 135 19.31 23.27 -7.89
C MET A 135 20.22 24.15 -8.77
N ARG A 136 21.46 24.42 -8.33
CA ARG A 136 22.49 25.05 -9.16
C ARG A 136 23.84 24.35 -9.03
N SER A 137 24.27 23.85 -10.18
CA SER A 137 25.64 23.51 -10.56
C SER A 137 26.17 22.13 -10.16
N THR A 138 26.06 21.24 -11.15
CA THR A 138 26.97 20.14 -11.47
C THR A 138 28.45 20.52 -11.22
N ARG A 139 29.05 20.07 -10.11
CA ARG A 139 30.53 19.94 -9.97
C ARG A 139 31.06 19.20 -8.73
N ILE A 140 30.23 18.75 -7.80
CA ILE A 140 30.70 17.97 -6.63
C ILE A 140 30.17 16.53 -6.73
N LEU A 141 30.73 15.75 -7.66
CA LEU A 141 30.60 14.28 -7.71
C LEU A 141 31.98 13.65 -7.84
N ARG A 142 32.88 13.93 -6.89
CA ARG A 142 34.00 13.04 -6.55
C ARG A 142 34.25 13.12 -5.05
N ARG A 143 34.27 11.94 -4.42
CA ARG A 143 34.43 11.64 -2.98
C ARG A 143 33.19 11.83 -2.13
N ILE A 144 32.30 10.82 -2.16
CA ILE A 144 31.86 10.12 -0.95
C ILE A 144 31.67 8.65 -1.37
N GLU A 145 32.75 7.87 -1.28
CA GLU A 145 32.64 6.44 -1.00
C GLU A 145 32.34 6.32 0.50
N ASP A 146 31.47 5.37 0.85
CA ASP A 146 31.11 4.93 2.20
C ASP A 146 30.30 5.92 3.07
N VAL A 147 28.97 5.91 2.90
CA VAL A 147 28.04 6.19 4.00
C VAL A 147 26.96 5.12 4.02
N ASP A 148 27.04 4.25 5.02
CA ASP A 148 26.03 3.24 5.34
C ASP A 148 24.70 3.90 5.73
N VAL A 149 23.67 3.73 4.91
CA VAL A 149 22.29 4.21 5.16
C VAL A 149 21.41 3.05 5.61
N TYR A 150 21.80 2.33 6.66
CA TYR A 150 20.89 1.41 7.38
C TYR A 150 21.36 1.29 8.83
N ASN A 151 20.81 2.11 9.72
CA ASN A 151 20.92 1.82 11.15
C ASN A 151 19.67 2.30 11.90
N PHE A 152 18.66 1.44 11.95
CA PHE A 152 17.70 1.41 13.06
C PHE A 152 17.83 0.02 13.69
N GLY A 153 18.69 -0.06 14.71
CA GLY A 153 18.96 -1.29 15.45
C GLY A 153 17.78 -1.73 16.32
N PRO A 154 17.75 -3.00 16.74
CA PRO A 154 16.68 -3.57 17.55
C PRO A 154 16.83 -3.14 19.03
N ARG A 155 15.72 -2.72 19.66
CA ARG A 155 15.69 -2.35 21.09
C ARG A 155 15.66 -3.63 21.94
N ARG A 156 16.81 -4.02 22.49
CA ARG A 156 16.94 -5.09 23.49
C ARG A 156 16.72 -4.54 24.90
N THR A 157 15.78 -5.12 25.63
CA THR A 157 15.57 -4.98 27.08
C THR A 157 16.78 -5.49 27.86
N LYS A 158 17.35 -4.69 28.80
CA LYS A 158 18.01 -5.19 30.02
C LYS A 158 18.01 -4.17 31.17
N ILE A 159 17.81 -4.76 32.34
CA ILE A 159 17.84 -4.28 33.73
C ILE A 159 19.17 -3.61 34.12
N SER A 160 19.10 -2.53 34.91
CA SER A 160 20.10 -2.17 35.93
C SER A 160 19.56 -1.13 36.92
N THR A 161 19.62 -1.51 38.19
CA THR A 161 19.42 -0.76 39.44
C THR A 161 20.12 0.61 39.53
N ARG A 162 19.42 1.62 40.08
CA ARG A 162 19.86 2.49 41.21
C ARG A 162 18.74 3.43 41.67
N LEU A 163 18.57 3.50 43.00
CA LEU A 163 17.66 4.36 43.76
C LEU A 163 18.24 5.77 43.91
N SER A 164 17.42 6.81 43.73
CA SER A 164 17.01 7.74 44.81
C SER A 164 16.07 8.82 44.27
N GLU A 165 15.11 9.16 45.12
CA GLU A 165 13.95 10.04 44.97
C GLU A 165 14.26 11.44 44.45
N ASP A 166 13.37 11.97 43.59
CA ASP A 166 12.82 13.32 43.74
C ASP A 166 11.43 13.38 43.11
N SER A 167 10.50 13.88 43.90
CA SER A 167 9.06 13.91 43.66
C SER A 167 8.66 15.13 42.83
N GLU A 168 8.24 14.90 41.59
CA GLU A 168 7.31 15.81 40.89
C GLU A 168 6.22 14.99 40.21
N SER A 169 5.01 15.14 40.72
CA SER A 169 3.77 14.54 40.23
C SER A 169 3.50 14.95 38.79
N SER A 170 3.74 14.04 37.85
CA SER A 170 3.28 14.17 36.46
C SER A 170 1.86 13.58 36.34
N PRO A 171 0.90 14.25 35.68
CA PRO A 171 -0.47 13.76 35.62
C PRO A 171 -0.57 12.53 34.69
N SER A 172 -0.98 11.41 35.26
CA SER A 172 -1.36 10.18 34.56
C SER A 172 -2.73 10.37 33.89
N TRP A 173 -2.79 10.73 32.60
CA TRP A 173 -4.04 10.62 31.80
C TRP A 173 -3.78 10.34 30.31
N VAL A 174 -4.44 9.28 29.81
CA VAL A 174 -4.78 8.94 28.40
C VAL A 174 -3.67 8.43 27.46
N SER A 175 -3.08 7.25 27.73
CA SER A 175 -2.31 6.49 26.72
C SER A 175 -2.97 5.16 26.30
N GLY A 176 -3.98 4.69 27.04
CA GLY A 176 -4.59 3.37 26.78
C GLY A 176 -5.60 3.32 25.63
N GLN A 177 -6.27 4.43 25.29
CA GLN A 177 -7.35 4.44 24.29
C GLN A 177 -6.83 4.62 22.84
N SER A 178 -5.73 5.34 22.64
CA SER A 178 -5.12 5.52 21.31
C SER A 178 -4.49 4.24 20.77
N ASP A 179 -3.89 3.44 21.66
CA ASP A 179 -3.16 2.23 21.27
C ASP A 179 -4.11 1.08 20.90
N ILE A 180 -5.25 0.94 21.60
CA ILE A 180 -6.29 -0.05 21.27
C ILE A 180 -6.92 0.24 19.90
N GLN A 181 -7.28 1.51 19.65
CA GLN A 181 -7.86 1.92 18.37
C GLN A 181 -6.89 1.75 17.19
N LEU A 182 -5.59 1.91 17.43
CA LEU A 182 -4.56 1.70 16.43
C LEU A 182 -4.40 0.22 16.09
N ASP A 183 -4.48 -0.67 17.09
CA ASP A 183 -4.39 -2.11 16.88
C ASP A 183 -5.60 -2.64 16.10
N ASP A 184 -6.81 -2.22 16.45
CA ASP A 184 -8.03 -2.56 15.70
C ASP A 184 -7.93 -2.13 14.23
N LYS A 185 -7.40 -0.92 13.99
CA LYS A 185 -7.15 -0.43 12.63
C LYS A 185 -6.11 -1.30 11.90
N LYS A 186 -5.05 -1.72 12.58
CA LYS A 186 -4.00 -2.61 12.04
C LYS A 186 -4.54 -3.96 11.66
N GLN A 187 -5.35 -4.56 12.53
CA GLN A 187 -6.01 -5.82 12.26
C GLN A 187 -6.93 -5.72 11.04
N ALA A 188 -7.75 -4.66 10.99
CA ALA A 188 -8.71 -4.48 9.92
C ALA A 188 -8.07 -4.21 8.54
N VAL A 189 -6.98 -3.42 8.44
CA VAL A 189 -6.30 -3.20 7.14
C VAL A 189 -5.64 -4.47 6.61
N VAL A 190 -5.09 -5.31 7.50
CA VAL A 190 -4.48 -6.60 7.14
C VAL A 190 -5.54 -7.56 6.63
N HIS A 191 -6.62 -7.74 7.39
CA HIS A 191 -7.74 -8.58 6.98
C HIS A 191 -8.32 -8.12 5.63
N ARG A 192 -8.52 -6.80 5.46
CA ARG A 192 -9.04 -6.23 4.21
C ARG A 192 -8.12 -6.52 3.02
N MET A 193 -6.80 -6.44 3.20
CA MET A 193 -5.84 -6.76 2.16
C MET A 193 -5.82 -8.26 1.82
N ALA A 194 -5.94 -9.14 2.82
CA ALA A 194 -6.06 -10.59 2.59
C ALA A 194 -7.32 -10.93 1.79
N CYS A 195 -8.48 -10.35 2.13
CA CYS A 195 -9.70 -10.54 1.34
C CYS A 195 -9.52 -10.10 -0.10
N PHE A 196 -8.86 -8.96 -0.33
CA PHE A 196 -8.60 -8.48 -1.68
C PHE A 196 -7.70 -9.44 -2.48
N ALA A 197 -6.64 -9.95 -1.86
CA ALA A 197 -5.77 -10.95 -2.49
C ALA A 197 -6.52 -12.23 -2.90
N LEU A 198 -7.44 -12.70 -2.05
CA LEU A 198 -8.29 -13.85 -2.32
C LEU A 198 -9.22 -13.62 -3.52
N GLU A 199 -9.82 -12.43 -3.62
CA GLU A 199 -10.65 -12.05 -4.77
C GLU A 199 -9.84 -11.96 -6.09
N LEU A 200 -8.57 -11.54 -6.02
CA LEU A 200 -7.69 -11.57 -7.20
C LEU A 200 -7.41 -13.01 -7.65
N LEU A 201 -7.19 -13.94 -6.72
CA LEU A 201 -7.01 -15.37 -7.04
C LEU A 201 -8.26 -15.94 -7.72
N LYS A 202 -9.46 -15.68 -7.18
CA LYS A 202 -10.74 -16.07 -7.79
C LYS A 202 -10.88 -15.54 -9.21
N THR A 203 -10.52 -14.28 -9.41
CA THR A 203 -10.56 -13.65 -10.73
C THR A 203 -9.62 -14.33 -11.72
N VAL A 204 -8.40 -14.69 -11.31
CA VAL A 204 -7.47 -15.43 -12.17
C VAL A 204 -8.00 -16.84 -12.48
N GLN A 205 -8.66 -17.51 -11.54
CA GLN A 205 -9.32 -18.80 -11.80
C GLN A 205 -10.44 -18.67 -12.85
N ILE A 206 -11.27 -17.63 -12.76
CA ILE A 206 -12.32 -17.34 -13.76
C ILE A 206 -11.71 -17.05 -15.13
N LEU A 207 -10.64 -16.27 -15.18
CA LEU A 207 -9.92 -15.97 -16.43
C LEU A 207 -9.29 -17.23 -17.04
N ASN A 208 -8.71 -18.08 -16.21
CA ASN A 208 -8.18 -19.38 -16.65
C ASN A 208 -9.27 -20.24 -17.30
N ALA A 209 -10.47 -20.31 -16.72
CA ALA A 209 -11.58 -21.08 -17.30
C ALA A 209 -11.92 -20.57 -18.72
N LYS A 210 -12.04 -19.24 -18.89
CA LYS A 210 -12.30 -18.61 -20.20
C LYS A 210 -11.18 -18.89 -21.21
N LEU A 211 -9.92 -18.75 -20.80
CA LEU A 211 -8.76 -18.95 -21.67
C LEU A 211 -8.60 -20.41 -22.08
N LYS A 212 -8.87 -21.35 -21.17
CA LYS A 212 -8.84 -22.79 -21.47
C LYS A 212 -9.85 -23.16 -22.56
N GLU A 213 -11.07 -22.62 -22.48
CA GLU A 213 -12.10 -22.84 -23.49
C GLU A 213 -11.70 -22.24 -24.85
N GLN A 214 -11.27 -20.97 -24.87
CA GLN A 214 -10.93 -20.27 -26.11
C GLN A 214 -9.71 -20.85 -26.84
N ARG A 215 -8.73 -21.37 -26.09
CA ARG A 215 -7.45 -21.85 -26.64
C ARG A 215 -7.30 -23.37 -26.57
N ALA A 216 -8.35 -24.09 -26.16
CA ALA A 216 -8.36 -25.55 -25.98
C ALA A 216 -7.16 -26.08 -25.15
N LEU A 217 -6.84 -25.40 -24.05
CA LEU A 217 -5.70 -25.74 -23.18
C LEU A 217 -6.11 -26.76 -22.10
N THR A 218 -5.23 -27.72 -21.82
CA THR A 218 -5.46 -28.77 -20.79
C THR A 218 -5.25 -28.24 -19.38
N GLU A 219 -4.27 -27.38 -19.18
CA GLU A 219 -3.84 -26.83 -17.89
C GLU A 219 -4.21 -25.34 -17.75
N PRO A 220 -4.37 -24.83 -16.51
CA PRO A 220 -4.59 -23.40 -16.29
C PRO A 220 -3.36 -22.59 -16.79
N PRO A 221 -3.55 -21.65 -17.72
CA PRO A 221 -2.45 -20.94 -18.35
C PRO A 221 -1.82 -19.84 -17.50
N LEU A 222 -2.51 -19.37 -16.47
CA LEU A 222 -2.06 -18.33 -15.56
C LEU A 222 -2.05 -18.86 -14.13
N SER A 223 -1.05 -18.44 -13.37
CA SER A 223 -1.04 -18.55 -11.92
C SER A 223 -0.79 -17.18 -11.30
N LEU A 224 -1.33 -16.95 -10.10
CA LEU A 224 -1.12 -15.70 -9.37
C LEU A 224 -0.34 -15.99 -8.12
N ARG A 225 0.76 -15.28 -7.91
CA ARG A 225 1.53 -15.34 -6.68
C ARG A 225 1.33 -14.03 -5.92
N VAL A 226 1.09 -14.11 -4.62
CA VAL A 226 0.83 -12.93 -3.81
C VAL A 226 1.74 -12.88 -2.58
N GLY A 227 2.31 -11.72 -2.31
CA GLY A 227 3.04 -11.41 -1.09
C GLY A 227 2.39 -10.25 -0.34
N ILE A 228 2.14 -10.43 0.96
CA ILE A 228 1.57 -9.40 1.83
C ILE A 228 2.49 -9.15 3.03
N SER A 229 2.62 -7.88 3.41
CA SER A 229 3.21 -7.46 4.68
C SER A 229 2.46 -6.24 5.20
N SER A 230 2.46 -6.06 6.51
CA SER A 230 1.97 -4.84 7.15
C SER A 230 3.07 -4.12 7.92
N GLY A 231 2.87 -2.82 8.17
CA GLY A 231 3.78 -2.00 8.97
C GLY A 231 3.69 -0.52 8.64
N GLU A 232 4.67 0.23 9.13
CA GLU A 232 4.79 1.66 8.87
C GLU A 232 5.35 1.92 7.46
N VAL A 233 4.83 2.95 6.80
CA VAL A 233 5.31 3.39 5.48
C VAL A 233 5.37 4.91 5.40
N ALA A 234 6.34 5.40 4.65
CA ALA A 234 6.38 6.78 4.18
C ALA A 234 5.76 6.84 2.77
N ALA A 235 4.83 7.76 2.55
CA ALA A 235 4.23 8.03 1.26
C ALA A 235 4.62 9.41 0.78
N GLY A 236 4.68 9.63 -0.52
CA GLY A 236 5.05 10.95 -1.04
C GLY A 236 4.92 11.06 -2.55
N ILE A 237 5.01 12.31 -3.02
CA ILE A 237 5.02 12.61 -4.45
C ILE A 237 6.45 12.90 -4.88
N VAL A 238 6.93 12.14 -5.85
CA VAL A 238 8.28 12.30 -6.43
C VAL A 238 8.16 12.78 -7.87
N GLY A 239 9.06 13.68 -8.27
CA GLY A 239 9.16 14.20 -9.64
C GLY A 239 8.54 15.59 -9.79
N TYR A 240 9.33 16.52 -10.35
CA TYR A 240 8.94 17.92 -10.58
C TYR A 240 8.03 18.07 -11.80
N SER A 241 8.40 17.45 -12.93
CA SER A 241 7.67 17.54 -14.20
C SER A 241 6.62 16.46 -14.36
N THR A 242 6.93 15.23 -13.94
CA THR A 242 6.02 14.07 -13.94
C THR A 242 5.93 13.55 -12.52
N SER A 243 4.92 14.00 -11.80
CA SER A 243 4.74 13.68 -10.39
C SER A 243 4.07 12.33 -10.22
N HIS A 244 4.70 11.45 -9.44
CA HIS A 244 4.24 10.09 -9.15
C HIS A 244 4.09 9.94 -7.64
N TYR A 245 2.94 9.45 -7.20
CA TYR A 245 2.77 9.01 -5.82
C TYR A 245 3.40 7.63 -5.65
N ASP A 246 4.17 7.45 -4.59
CA ASP A 246 4.79 6.16 -4.27
C ASP A 246 4.93 6.00 -2.75
N ILE A 247 5.18 4.76 -2.31
CA ILE A 247 5.34 4.40 -0.90
C ILE A 247 6.67 3.69 -0.67
N TRP A 248 7.30 3.95 0.48
CA TRP A 248 8.56 3.38 0.91
C TRP A 248 8.48 2.89 2.35
N GLY A 249 9.21 1.84 2.67
CA GLY A 249 9.31 1.32 4.04
C GLY A 249 9.66 -0.16 4.08
N ASN A 250 9.92 -0.65 5.28
CA ASN A 250 10.21 -2.07 5.49
C ASN A 250 9.03 -2.95 5.07
N ALA A 251 7.78 -2.53 5.35
CA ALA A 251 6.59 -3.28 4.92
C ALA A 251 6.53 -3.47 3.39
N VAL A 252 6.91 -2.45 2.61
CA VAL A 252 6.96 -2.54 1.13
C VAL A 252 8.02 -3.54 0.68
N ASN A 253 9.22 -3.46 1.27
CA ASN A 253 10.33 -4.36 0.96
C ASN A 253 9.98 -5.82 1.33
N MET A 254 9.38 -6.02 2.49
CA MET A 254 8.94 -7.34 2.97
C MET A 254 7.85 -7.93 2.07
N ALA A 255 6.81 -7.17 1.72
CA ALA A 255 5.75 -7.63 0.82
C ALA A 255 6.30 -8.02 -0.56
N SER A 256 7.22 -7.22 -1.12
CA SER A 256 7.90 -7.54 -2.37
C SER A 256 8.72 -8.85 -2.28
N ARG A 257 9.33 -9.12 -1.13
CA ARG A 257 10.06 -10.38 -0.89
C ARG A 257 9.11 -11.56 -0.76
N MET A 258 8.00 -11.42 -0.03
CA MET A 258 6.98 -12.46 0.09
C MET A 258 6.39 -12.83 -1.28
N ASP A 259 6.23 -11.86 -2.19
CA ASP A 259 5.87 -12.19 -3.57
C ASP A 259 7.03 -12.90 -4.27
N THR A 260 8.23 -12.31 -4.31
CA THR A 260 9.35 -12.89 -5.07
C THR A 260 9.70 -14.31 -4.66
N THR A 261 9.62 -14.63 -3.36
CA THR A 261 9.87 -15.97 -2.82
C THR A 261 8.61 -16.84 -2.78
N GLY A 262 7.43 -16.28 -3.07
CA GLY A 262 6.13 -16.97 -3.03
C GLY A 262 6.02 -18.16 -3.97
N LEU A 263 5.04 -19.01 -3.70
CA LEU A 263 4.64 -20.09 -4.60
C LEU A 263 3.44 -19.65 -5.46
N PRO A 264 3.33 -20.14 -6.70
CA PRO A 264 2.16 -19.86 -7.54
C PRO A 264 0.85 -20.32 -6.86
N ASN A 265 -0.19 -19.50 -6.98
CA ASN A 265 -1.52 -19.69 -6.39
C ASN A 265 -1.57 -19.70 -4.86
N CYS A 266 -0.51 -19.22 -4.20
CA CYS A 266 -0.46 -19.05 -2.74
C CYS A 266 -0.32 -17.57 -2.37
N ILE A 267 -0.82 -17.22 -1.18
CA ILE A 267 -0.59 -15.92 -0.55
C ILE A 267 0.45 -16.11 0.56
N GLN A 268 1.66 -15.61 0.34
CA GLN A 268 2.73 -15.63 1.33
C GLN A 268 2.71 -14.37 2.19
N ILE A 269 2.90 -14.54 3.49
CA ILE A 269 2.87 -13.47 4.48
C ILE A 269 4.03 -13.57 5.49
N CYS A 270 4.32 -12.44 6.13
CA CYS A 270 5.26 -12.35 7.24
C CYS A 270 4.61 -12.84 8.55
N GLU A 271 5.42 -13.21 9.54
CA GLU A 271 4.95 -13.65 10.87
C GLU A 271 3.99 -12.66 11.53
N GLU A 272 4.36 -11.39 11.61
CA GLU A 272 3.50 -10.34 12.20
C GLU A 272 2.13 -10.23 11.52
N THR A 273 2.08 -10.49 10.21
CA THR A 273 0.82 -10.49 9.45
C THR A 273 0.01 -11.76 9.71
N ALA A 274 0.68 -12.90 9.89
CA ALA A 274 0.04 -14.16 10.24
C ALA A 274 -0.57 -14.14 11.64
N GLU A 275 0.12 -13.55 12.62
CA GLU A 275 -0.40 -13.36 13.98
C GLU A 275 -1.70 -12.55 13.96
N ILE A 276 -1.75 -11.48 13.17
CA ILE A 276 -2.95 -10.67 13.00
C ILE A 276 -4.08 -11.47 12.33
N LEU A 277 -3.80 -12.23 11.28
CA LEU A 277 -4.86 -13.00 10.61
C LEU A 277 -5.42 -14.13 11.49
N ARG A 278 -4.61 -14.71 12.37
CA ARG A 278 -5.06 -15.70 13.36
C ARG A 278 -6.07 -15.13 14.36
N THR A 279 -6.08 -13.82 14.62
CA THR A 279 -7.12 -13.21 15.48
C THR A 279 -8.49 -13.15 14.80
N PHE A 280 -8.55 -13.38 13.47
CA PHE A 280 -9.77 -13.57 12.70
C PHE A 280 -10.07 -15.06 12.45
N ASP A 281 -9.43 -15.94 13.22
CA ASP A 281 -9.50 -17.41 13.08
C ASP A 281 -9.04 -17.93 11.73
N ILE A 282 -8.34 -17.13 10.91
CA ILE A 282 -7.83 -17.56 9.60
C ILE A 282 -6.59 -18.43 9.80
N GLU A 283 -6.63 -19.63 9.25
CA GLU A 283 -5.52 -20.57 9.32
C GLU A 283 -4.32 -20.07 8.49
N CYS A 284 -3.15 -20.06 9.12
CA CYS A 284 -1.89 -19.64 8.51
C CYS A 284 -0.82 -20.71 8.72
N VAL A 285 -0.48 -21.44 7.66
CA VAL A 285 0.46 -22.57 7.68
C VAL A 285 1.90 -22.08 7.63
N TYR A 286 2.74 -22.64 8.52
CA TYR A 286 4.16 -22.34 8.53
C TYR A 286 4.83 -22.85 7.26
N ARG A 287 5.46 -21.95 6.50
CA ARG A 287 6.18 -22.27 5.28
C ARG A 287 7.61 -22.73 5.57
N GLY A 288 8.27 -22.05 6.50
CA GLY A 288 9.71 -22.17 6.70
C GLY A 288 10.39 -20.81 6.88
N MET A 289 11.70 -20.87 7.08
CA MET A 289 12.57 -19.69 7.12
C MET A 289 12.85 -19.20 5.70
N THR A 290 12.61 -17.91 5.46
CA THR A 290 12.91 -17.24 4.19
C THR A 290 14.00 -16.20 4.43
N TYR A 291 15.05 -16.23 3.61
CA TYR A 291 16.12 -15.23 3.68
C TYR A 291 15.68 -13.89 3.09
N ILE A 292 15.83 -12.83 3.86
CA ILE A 292 15.50 -11.46 3.49
C ILE A 292 16.76 -10.60 3.61
N LYS A 293 17.14 -10.00 2.47
CA LYS A 293 18.31 -9.12 2.39
C LYS A 293 18.19 -8.02 3.46
N SER A 294 19.21 -7.91 4.31
CA SER A 294 19.35 -7.00 5.48
C SER A 294 18.73 -7.46 6.82
N LEU A 295 17.84 -8.45 6.84
CA LEU A 295 17.22 -8.95 8.08
C LEU A 295 17.62 -10.40 8.42
N GLY A 296 18.16 -11.14 7.45
CA GLY A 296 18.54 -12.55 7.63
C GLY A 296 17.35 -13.48 7.38
N GLU A 297 17.35 -14.64 8.03
CA GLU A 297 16.26 -15.61 7.92
C GLU A 297 15.10 -15.24 8.85
N LEU A 298 13.90 -15.15 8.28
CA LEU A 298 12.67 -14.89 9.04
C LEU A 298 11.63 -15.97 8.79
N PRO A 299 10.83 -16.34 9.81
CA PRO A 299 9.72 -17.27 9.65
C PRO A 299 8.66 -16.64 8.75
N THR A 300 8.14 -17.47 7.83
CA THR A 300 7.11 -17.05 6.88
C THR A 300 5.98 -18.06 6.85
N TYR A 301 4.82 -17.61 6.41
CA TYR A 301 3.59 -18.39 6.44
C TYR A 301 2.85 -18.24 5.11
N PHE A 302 1.99 -19.22 4.82
CA PHE A 302 0.96 -19.08 3.79
C PHE A 302 -0.39 -18.92 4.47
N ILE A 303 -1.27 -18.12 3.86
CA ILE A 303 -2.70 -18.14 4.23
C ILE A 303 -3.30 -19.41 3.64
N GLU A 304 -3.94 -20.22 4.47
CA GLU A 304 -4.58 -21.45 4.03
C GLU A 304 -5.90 -21.12 3.31
N ILE A 305 -6.06 -21.71 2.12
CA ILE A 305 -7.21 -21.50 1.26
C ILE A 305 -7.73 -22.85 0.76
N ASP A 306 -9.05 -23.01 0.74
CA ASP A 306 -9.69 -24.23 0.25
C ASP A 306 -9.72 -24.29 -1.29
N GLN A 307 -10.29 -25.37 -1.84
CA GLN A 307 -10.41 -25.57 -3.29
C GLN A 307 -11.34 -24.57 -3.98
N ASP A 308 -12.25 -23.96 -3.22
CA ASP A 308 -13.20 -22.94 -3.67
C ASP A 308 -12.65 -21.52 -3.48
N LEU A 309 -11.37 -21.40 -3.10
CA LEU A 309 -10.67 -20.16 -2.80
C LEU A 309 -11.34 -19.35 -1.68
N ASN A 310 -11.74 -20.02 -0.60
CA ASN A 310 -12.15 -19.39 0.65
C ASN A 310 -11.09 -19.60 1.72
N PHE A 311 -11.05 -18.70 2.72
CA PHE A 311 -10.18 -18.91 3.87
C PHE A 311 -10.59 -20.15 4.65
N VAL A 312 -9.60 -20.94 5.05
CA VAL A 312 -9.80 -21.98 6.04
C VAL A 312 -9.75 -21.33 7.42
N TYR A 313 -10.73 -21.65 8.25
CA TYR A 313 -10.83 -21.12 9.60
C TYR A 313 -10.53 -22.21 10.63
N ASN A 314 -9.72 -21.86 11.63
CA ASN A 314 -9.50 -22.70 12.80
C ASN A 314 -10.72 -22.62 13.71
N TYR A 315 -11.70 -23.48 13.49
CA TYR A 315 -12.66 -23.76 14.54
C TYR A 315 -11.93 -24.59 15.58
N GLU A 316 -11.55 -23.97 16.70
CA GLU A 316 -11.29 -24.76 17.90
C GLU A 316 -12.55 -25.59 18.14
N GLU A 317 -12.46 -26.89 17.91
CA GLU A 317 -13.41 -27.84 18.45
C GLU A 317 -13.47 -27.57 19.96
N SER A 318 -14.53 -26.86 20.37
CA SER A 318 -14.98 -26.83 21.75
C SER A 318 -15.47 -28.25 22.10
N GLN A 319 -14.55 -29.22 22.14
CA GLN A 319 -14.81 -30.54 22.67
C GLN A 319 -14.68 -30.46 24.19
N THR A 320 -15.85 -30.66 24.82
CA THR A 320 -16.14 -31.01 26.23
C THR A 320 -16.09 -29.93 27.31
#